data_AF-A0A7J4T4E1-F1
#
_entry.id   AF-A0A7J4T4E1-F1
#
_cell.length_a   1.000
_cell.length_b   1.000
_cell.length_c   1.000
_cell.angle_alpha   90.00
_cell.angle_beta   90.00
_cell.angle_gamma   90.00
#
_symmetry.space_group_name_H-M   'P 1'
#
loop_
_entity.id
_entity.type
_entity.pdbx_description
1 polymer ?
#
loop_
_entity_poly.entity_id
_entity_poly.type
_entity_poly.pdbx_seq_one_letter_code
_entity_poly.pdbx_strand_id
1 'polypeptide(L)'
;MEEPMFSPDGKFIWSGSEWIPAPPNTSPQHIRMQDSVIGGDVINNTTIHNDPTTVTEAVIAALQQMGMLGQVVEQPPPPSPDVELTTTLESGTRVFVNWKNYGHFYAGKVARSNHDGTYLIHFDDGDVEDHVNIERIRPLDENSEAVQAYIENDHEAEMELIEAFQVFDKSQTGTIPAREYLRILTEIGEEPIPVEDVLNEFAELGILIDSEIDYRALAKFMVASEQNESEYSMKKEVVINDASIKEGILSGYAYDHPKLGEGRINSSAILDITYDERATARVETRNTVFIVGPTGWKIRPENHPFNNPYTIGQKVSIEWNGTWWDGEILDIKEDKYLISYENYSSSWDEWIDASRLRKI
;
A
#
# COMPACT_ATOMS: atom_id res chain seq x y z
N MET A 1 -24.48 -31.79 -59.67
CA MET A 1 -23.47 -30.74 -59.83
C MET A 1 -22.48 -30.98 -58.70
N GLU A 2 -21.24 -31.31 -59.02
CA GLU A 2 -20.21 -31.58 -58.02
C GLU A 2 -19.82 -30.28 -57.33
N GLU A 3 -19.65 -30.33 -56.01
CA GLU A 3 -19.22 -29.16 -55.25
C GLU A 3 -17.79 -28.78 -55.64
N PRO A 4 -17.49 -27.48 -55.82
CA PRO A 4 -16.17 -27.03 -56.20
C PRO A 4 -15.13 -27.39 -55.12
N MET A 5 -14.04 -28.02 -55.55
CA MET A 5 -12.92 -28.40 -54.67
C MET A 5 -11.98 -27.20 -54.46
N PHE A 6 -11.81 -26.80 -53.21
CA PHE A 6 -10.94 -25.69 -52.81
C PHE A 6 -9.61 -26.18 -52.23
N SER A 7 -8.57 -25.35 -52.32
CA SER A 7 -7.30 -25.58 -51.64
C SER A 7 -7.47 -25.46 -50.11
N PRO A 8 -6.62 -26.12 -49.30
CA PRO A 8 -6.72 -26.05 -47.83
C PRO A 8 -6.66 -24.63 -47.24
N ASP A 9 -6.07 -23.69 -47.96
CA ASP A 9 -5.97 -22.27 -47.61
C ASP A 9 -7.09 -21.40 -48.21
N GLY A 10 -8.02 -21.99 -48.96
CA GLY A 10 -9.19 -21.32 -49.55
C GLY A 10 -8.89 -20.33 -50.69
N LYS A 11 -7.63 -20.20 -51.11
CA LYS A 11 -7.19 -19.20 -52.11
C LYS A 11 -7.36 -19.65 -53.55
N PHE A 12 -7.52 -20.96 -53.80
CA PHE A 12 -7.59 -21.53 -55.13
C PHE A 12 -8.76 -22.53 -55.27
N ILE A 13 -9.30 -22.62 -56.48
CA ILE A 13 -10.34 -23.58 -56.86
C ILE A 13 -9.79 -24.52 -57.95
N TRP A 14 -10.14 -25.81 -57.86
CA TRP A 14 -9.73 -26.83 -58.81
C TRP A 14 -10.67 -26.83 -60.02
N SER A 15 -10.13 -26.57 -61.21
CA SER A 15 -10.90 -26.54 -62.47
C SER A 15 -11.14 -27.93 -63.09
N GLY A 16 -10.62 -29.00 -62.48
CA GLY A 16 -10.53 -30.34 -63.05
C GLY A 16 -9.21 -30.64 -63.76
N SER A 17 -8.40 -29.62 -64.04
CA SER A 17 -7.09 -29.77 -64.70
C SER A 17 -5.99 -28.89 -64.13
N GLU A 18 -6.32 -27.76 -63.49
CA GLU A 18 -5.35 -26.85 -62.88
C GLU A 18 -5.96 -26.06 -61.70
N TRP A 19 -5.10 -25.48 -60.86
CA TRP A 19 -5.49 -24.60 -59.77
C TRP A 19 -5.59 -23.16 -60.26
N ILE A 20 -6.77 -22.55 -60.14
CA ILE A 20 -7.01 -21.15 -60.51
C ILE A 20 -7.37 -20.31 -59.28
N PRO A 21 -7.04 -19.00 -59.24
CA PRO A 21 -7.34 -18.12 -58.10
C PRO A 21 -8.85 -18.05 -57.84
N ALA A 22 -9.25 -18.19 -56.58
CA ALA A 22 -10.64 -18.09 -56.18
C ALA A 22 -11.11 -16.61 -56.21
N PRO A 23 -12.35 -16.31 -56.67
CA PRO A 23 -12.87 -14.95 -56.70
C PRO A 23 -13.01 -14.37 -55.28
N PRO A 24 -12.69 -13.09 -55.06
CA PRO A 24 -12.71 -12.46 -53.74
C PRO A 24 -14.14 -12.14 -53.30
N ASN A 25 -14.88 -13.14 -52.78
CA ASN A 25 -15.97 -13.03 -51.77
C ASN A 25 -16.77 -14.32 -51.53
N THR A 26 -16.21 -15.51 -51.75
CA THR A 26 -16.95 -16.76 -51.52
C THR A 26 -16.20 -17.69 -50.59
N SER A 27 -16.27 -17.41 -49.28
CA SER A 27 -16.01 -18.40 -48.24
C SER A 27 -17.11 -18.28 -47.17
N PRO A 28 -17.92 -19.33 -46.94
CA PRO A 28 -18.84 -19.39 -45.82
C PRO A 28 -18.04 -19.72 -44.56
N GLN A 29 -17.86 -18.76 -43.67
CA GLN A 29 -17.21 -19.00 -42.38
C GLN A 29 -18.15 -19.76 -41.45
N HIS A 30 -17.98 -21.08 -41.37
CA HIS A 30 -18.34 -21.85 -40.19
C HIS A 30 -17.19 -21.75 -39.17
N ILE A 31 -17.47 -21.07 -38.06
CA ILE A 31 -16.60 -20.99 -36.89
C ILE A 31 -16.73 -22.30 -36.08
N ARG A 32 -15.61 -22.98 -35.79
CA ARG A 32 -15.43 -23.76 -34.55
C ARG A 32 -13.98 -23.69 -34.07
N MET A 33 -13.87 -23.45 -32.77
CA MET A 33 -12.69 -23.13 -31.96
C MET A 33 -11.89 -24.40 -31.59
N GLN A 34 -10.55 -24.35 -31.58
CA GLN A 34 -9.70 -24.44 -30.37
C GLN A 34 -8.23 -24.79 -30.66
N ASP A 35 -7.39 -24.04 -29.94
CA ASP A 35 -6.05 -24.32 -29.45
C ASP A 35 -4.85 -24.06 -30.38
N SER A 36 -4.26 -22.87 -30.23
CA SER A 36 -2.88 -22.58 -30.62
C SER A 36 -2.28 -21.66 -29.56
N VAL A 37 -1.29 -22.23 -28.89
CA VAL A 37 -0.42 -21.62 -27.88
C VAL A 37 0.58 -20.70 -28.59
N ILE A 38 0.49 -19.41 -28.24
CA ILE A 38 1.55 -18.39 -28.09
C ILE A 38 2.27 -17.95 -29.38
N GLY A 39 1.68 -16.95 -30.04
CA GLY A 39 2.38 -15.75 -30.54
C GLY A 39 1.77 -14.57 -29.79
N GLY A 40 2.52 -13.69 -29.12
CA GLY A 40 3.58 -12.91 -29.74
C GLY A 40 2.91 -11.79 -30.53
N ASP A 41 2.85 -10.60 -29.92
CA ASP A 41 2.22 -9.35 -30.37
C ASP A 41 0.70 -9.27 -30.34
N VAL A 42 0.18 -8.91 -29.17
CA VAL A 42 -0.98 -8.02 -29.07
C VAL A 42 -0.55 -6.81 -28.24
N ILE A 43 0.27 -5.94 -28.83
CA ILE A 43 0.36 -4.57 -28.35
C ILE A 43 -0.96 -3.93 -28.76
N ASN A 44 -1.93 -3.92 -27.86
CA ASN A 44 -3.09 -3.06 -28.00
C ASN A 44 -2.54 -1.63 -27.97
N ASN A 45 -2.25 -1.07 -29.14
CA ASN A 45 -2.06 0.37 -29.30
C ASN A 45 -3.42 1.03 -29.07
N THR A 46 -3.86 1.03 -27.82
CA THR A 46 -5.02 1.75 -27.34
C THR A 46 -4.56 3.20 -27.29
N THR A 47 -4.77 3.94 -28.38
CA THR A 47 -4.71 5.40 -28.29
C THR A 47 -5.81 5.78 -27.31
N ILE A 48 -5.44 6.02 -26.06
CA ILE A 48 -6.36 6.52 -25.06
C ILE A 48 -6.86 7.85 -25.61
N HIS A 49 -8.15 7.93 -25.91
CA HIS A 49 -8.79 9.23 -26.12
C HIS A 49 -8.52 10.04 -24.86
N ASN A 50 -8.23 11.33 -24.99
CA ASN A 50 -7.88 12.24 -23.88
C ASN A 50 -9.04 12.49 -22.88
N ASP A 51 -9.85 11.47 -22.62
CA ASP A 51 -10.83 11.36 -21.58
C ASP A 51 -10.11 11.18 -20.23
N PRO A 52 -10.27 12.12 -19.28
CA PRO A 52 -9.55 12.07 -18.02
C PRO A 52 -9.80 10.79 -17.22
N THR A 53 -11.00 10.21 -17.30
CA THR A 53 -11.34 8.97 -16.60
C THR A 53 -10.49 7.81 -17.10
N THR A 54 -10.44 7.63 -18.42
CA THR A 54 -9.68 6.55 -19.07
C THR A 54 -8.18 6.71 -18.84
N VAL A 55 -7.68 7.95 -18.91
CA VAL A 55 -6.29 8.27 -18.60
C VAL A 55 -5.97 7.91 -17.16
N THR A 56 -6.83 8.29 -16.21
CA THR A 56 -6.63 8.03 -14.78
C THR A 56 -6.59 6.53 -14.48
N GLU A 57 -7.49 5.74 -15.07
CA GLU A 57 -7.48 4.28 -14.93
C GLU A 57 -6.20 3.65 -15.48
N ALA A 58 -5.71 4.13 -16.63
CA ALA A 58 -4.46 3.65 -17.19
C ALA A 58 -3.26 4.03 -16.31
N VAL A 59 -3.24 5.24 -15.73
CA VAL A 59 -2.22 5.65 -14.77
C VAL A 59 -2.26 4.75 -13.52
N ILE A 60 -3.44 4.49 -12.95
CA ILE A 60 -3.60 3.57 -11.82
C ILE A 60 -3.00 2.19 -12.15
N ALA A 61 -3.34 1.63 -13.31
CA ALA A 61 -2.84 0.34 -13.75
C ALA A 61 -1.31 0.33 -13.90
N ALA A 62 -0.73 1.38 -14.48
CA ALA A 62 0.72 1.57 -14.60
C ALA A 62 1.42 1.48 -13.24
N LEU A 63 0.89 2.23 -12.26
CA LEU A 63 1.47 2.32 -10.94
C LEU A 63 1.35 1.00 -10.16
N GLN A 64 0.26 0.26 -10.35
CA GLN A 64 0.11 -1.09 -9.80
C GLN A 64 1.12 -2.07 -10.41
N GLN A 65 1.32 -2.04 -11.74
CA GLN A 65 2.30 -2.87 -12.43
C GLN A 65 3.73 -2.59 -11.96
N MET A 66 4.03 -1.33 -11.67
CA MET A 66 5.32 -0.90 -11.13
C MET A 66 5.46 -1.17 -9.61
N GLY A 67 4.43 -1.72 -8.96
CA GLY A 67 4.44 -2.04 -7.52
C GLY A 67 4.46 -0.80 -6.62
N MET A 68 4.04 0.36 -7.14
CA MET A 68 3.97 1.63 -6.43
C MET A 68 2.61 1.85 -5.74
N LEU A 69 1.57 1.21 -6.25
CA LEU A 69 0.30 1.08 -5.56
C LEU A 69 0.12 -0.37 -5.10
N GLY A 70 -0.47 -0.55 -3.92
CA GLY A 70 -0.86 -1.87 -3.43
C GLY A 70 -1.81 -2.57 -4.41
N GLN A 71 -1.88 -3.90 -4.33
CA GLN A 71 -3.02 -4.60 -4.92
C GLN A 71 -4.28 -4.14 -4.19
N VAL A 72 -5.34 -3.89 -4.94
CA VAL A 72 -6.69 -3.73 -4.38
C VAL A 72 -6.98 -4.99 -3.57
N VAL A 73 -6.92 -4.89 -2.25
CA VAL A 73 -7.36 -5.96 -1.35
C VAL A 73 -8.72 -5.53 -0.82
N GLU A 74 -9.69 -6.43 -0.91
CA GLU A 74 -11.04 -6.23 -0.39
C GLU A 74 -10.95 -5.82 1.09
N GLN A 75 -11.39 -4.59 1.41
CA GLN A 75 -11.39 -4.10 2.78
C GLN A 75 -12.29 -4.98 3.66
N PRO A 76 -12.02 -5.07 4.98
CA PRO A 76 -13.02 -5.63 5.89
C PRO A 76 -14.36 -4.91 5.64
N PRO A 77 -15.47 -5.66 5.54
CA PRO A 77 -16.74 -5.06 5.17
C PRO A 77 -17.03 -3.89 6.12
N PRO A 78 -17.49 -2.73 5.60
CA PRO A 78 -17.81 -1.59 6.45
C PRO A 78 -18.80 -2.03 7.53
N PRO A 79 -18.83 -1.38 8.71
CA PRO A 79 -19.73 -1.73 9.79
C PRO A 79 -21.17 -1.65 9.29
N SER A 80 -21.71 -2.78 8.87
CA SER A 80 -23.03 -2.89 8.26
C SER A 80 -23.95 -3.61 9.25
N PRO A 81 -25.22 -3.20 9.35
CA PRO A 81 -26.19 -3.95 10.15
C PRO A 81 -26.31 -5.39 9.60
N ASP A 82 -26.64 -6.37 10.46
CA ASP A 82 -26.89 -7.79 10.12
C ASP A 82 -28.12 -8.02 9.21
N VAL A 83 -28.57 -6.98 8.50
CA VAL A 83 -29.74 -7.00 7.64
C VAL A 83 -29.32 -7.38 6.23
N GLU A 84 -29.77 -8.53 5.76
CA GLU A 84 -29.63 -8.90 4.34
C GLU A 84 -30.37 -7.87 3.47
N LEU A 85 -29.69 -7.34 2.44
CA LEU A 85 -30.31 -6.46 1.46
C LEU A 85 -31.45 -7.20 0.74
N THR A 86 -32.62 -6.56 0.64
CA THR A 86 -33.71 -7.07 -0.20
C THR A 86 -33.25 -7.15 -1.65
N THR A 87 -33.77 -8.09 -2.43
CA THR A 87 -33.43 -8.29 -3.86
C THR A 87 -33.61 -7.05 -4.74
N THR A 88 -34.31 -6.03 -4.25
CA THR A 88 -34.49 -4.73 -4.92
C THR A 88 -34.35 -3.61 -3.91
N LEU A 89 -33.39 -2.71 -4.15
CA LEU A 89 -33.21 -1.48 -3.37
C LEU A 89 -34.12 -0.37 -3.91
N GLU A 90 -34.67 0.44 -3.00
CA GLU A 90 -35.50 1.58 -3.36
C GLU A 90 -34.65 2.83 -3.66
N SER A 91 -35.18 3.72 -4.49
CA SER A 91 -34.56 5.02 -4.72
C SER A 91 -34.52 5.81 -3.41
N GLY A 92 -33.35 6.36 -3.09
CA GLY A 92 -33.07 7.12 -1.88
C GLY A 92 -32.48 6.28 -0.73
N THR A 93 -32.40 4.96 -0.86
CA THR A 93 -31.76 4.11 0.15
C THR A 93 -30.27 4.46 0.29
N ARG A 94 -29.84 4.65 1.53
CA ARG A 94 -28.44 4.89 1.90
C ARG A 94 -27.70 3.57 1.94
N VAL A 95 -26.54 3.55 1.29
CA VAL A 95 -25.78 2.32 1.08
C VAL A 95 -24.29 2.62 1.06
N PHE A 96 -23.52 1.61 1.41
CA PHE A 96 -22.11 1.53 1.10
C PHE A 96 -21.96 0.86 -0.27
N VAL A 97 -21.10 1.40 -1.12
CA VAL A 97 -20.87 0.86 -2.47
C VAL A 97 -19.38 0.74 -2.72
N ASN A 98 -18.94 -0.45 -3.11
CA ASN A 98 -17.56 -0.72 -3.53
C ASN A 98 -17.30 0.02 -4.85
N TRP A 99 -16.64 1.18 -4.81
CA TRP A 99 -16.46 2.08 -5.97
C TRP A 99 -15.57 1.45 -7.03
N LYS A 100 -16.03 1.45 -8.30
CA LYS A 100 -15.38 0.78 -9.45
C LYS A 100 -14.91 -0.67 -9.21
N ASN A 101 -15.41 -1.33 -8.17
CA ASN A 101 -14.94 -2.64 -7.71
C ASN A 101 -13.47 -2.66 -7.23
N TYR A 102 -12.95 -1.51 -6.77
CA TYR A 102 -11.61 -1.36 -6.22
C TYR A 102 -11.49 -1.71 -4.74
N GLY A 103 -12.46 -2.46 -4.19
CA GLY A 103 -12.36 -3.05 -2.85
C GLY A 103 -12.66 -2.08 -1.70
N HIS A 104 -12.88 -0.80 -1.99
CA HIS A 104 -13.20 0.23 -1.00
C HIS A 104 -14.65 0.69 -1.11
N PHE A 105 -15.35 0.65 0.02
CA PHE A 105 -16.74 1.02 0.12
C PHE A 105 -16.91 2.49 0.49
N TYR A 106 -17.60 3.24 -0.37
CA TYR A 106 -17.94 4.64 -0.14
C TYR A 106 -19.43 4.79 0.14
N ALA A 107 -19.75 5.77 0.99
CA ALA A 107 -21.13 6.10 1.30
C ALA A 107 -21.82 6.78 0.11
N GLY A 108 -23.07 6.40 -0.13
CA GLY A 108 -23.87 7.00 -1.19
C GLY A 108 -25.35 6.71 -1.05
N LYS A 109 -26.09 7.04 -2.09
CA LYS A 109 -27.53 6.79 -2.21
C LYS A 109 -27.86 6.15 -3.54
N VAL A 110 -28.80 5.21 -3.51
CA VAL A 110 -29.41 4.65 -4.71
C VAL A 110 -30.24 5.75 -5.38
N ALA A 111 -29.80 6.25 -6.52
CA ALA A 111 -30.53 7.27 -7.27
C ALA A 111 -31.61 6.64 -8.15
N ARG A 112 -31.38 5.44 -8.69
CA ARG A 112 -32.33 4.70 -9.54
C ARG A 112 -31.99 3.22 -9.58
N SER A 113 -33.02 2.37 -9.67
CA SER A 113 -32.88 0.96 -10.07
C SER A 113 -33.11 0.80 -11.57
N ASN A 114 -32.20 0.09 -12.24
CA ASN A 114 -32.28 -0.19 -13.66
C ASN A 114 -33.05 -1.50 -13.90
N HIS A 115 -33.59 -1.68 -15.11
CA HIS A 115 -34.40 -2.87 -15.44
C HIS A 115 -33.57 -4.17 -15.40
N ASP A 116 -32.28 -4.08 -15.68
CA ASP A 116 -31.35 -5.21 -15.68
C ASP A 116 -30.94 -5.69 -14.28
N GLY A 117 -31.44 -5.05 -13.22
CA GLY A 117 -31.11 -5.38 -11.82
C GLY A 117 -29.87 -4.65 -11.28
N THR A 118 -29.29 -3.74 -12.06
CA THR A 118 -28.23 -2.84 -11.61
C THR A 118 -28.78 -1.53 -11.03
N TYR A 119 -27.91 -0.73 -10.42
CA TYR A 119 -28.30 0.53 -9.77
C TYR A 119 -27.43 1.70 -10.25
N LEU A 120 -28.07 2.87 -10.33
CA LEU A 120 -27.40 4.16 -10.41
C LEU A 120 -27.16 4.65 -8.99
N ILE A 121 -25.89 4.89 -8.64
CA ILE A 121 -25.45 5.34 -7.33
C ILE A 121 -24.96 6.78 -7.44
N HIS A 122 -25.42 7.63 -6.54
CA HIS A 122 -24.81 8.94 -6.29
C HIS A 122 -24.05 8.86 -4.97
N PHE A 123 -22.74 9.02 -5.01
CA PHE A 123 -21.89 9.05 -3.83
C PHE A 123 -21.97 10.41 -3.12
N ASP A 124 -21.53 10.45 -1.86
CA ASP A 124 -21.61 11.66 -1.05
C ASP A 124 -20.56 12.72 -1.43
N ASP A 125 -19.46 12.28 -2.05
CA ASP A 125 -18.39 13.10 -2.63
C ASP A 125 -18.78 13.79 -3.96
N GLY A 126 -19.95 13.44 -4.51
CA GLY A 126 -20.44 13.96 -5.79
C GLY A 126 -20.20 13.06 -6.99
N ASP A 127 -19.52 11.93 -6.82
CA ASP A 127 -19.36 10.92 -7.87
C ASP A 127 -20.69 10.26 -8.24
N VAL A 128 -20.78 9.82 -9.49
CA VAL A 128 -21.93 9.06 -10.00
C VAL A 128 -21.44 7.83 -10.73
N GLU A 129 -21.97 6.67 -10.34
CA GLU A 129 -21.69 5.40 -11.00
C GLU A 129 -23.00 4.72 -11.41
N ASP A 130 -23.13 4.39 -12.70
CA ASP A 130 -24.28 3.64 -13.24
C ASP A 130 -23.92 2.17 -13.45
N HIS A 131 -24.95 1.33 -13.56
CA HIS A 131 -24.83 -0.12 -13.74
C HIS A 131 -24.08 -0.85 -12.60
N VAL A 132 -24.21 -0.36 -11.37
CA VAL A 132 -23.62 -1.00 -10.18
C VAL A 132 -24.39 -2.28 -9.83
N ASN A 133 -23.68 -3.40 -9.71
CA ASN A 133 -24.26 -4.68 -9.31
C ASN A 133 -24.55 -4.69 -7.79
N ILE A 134 -25.67 -5.30 -7.37
CA ILE A 134 -26.07 -5.44 -5.97
C ILE A 134 -24.99 -6.09 -5.09
N GLU A 135 -24.14 -6.97 -5.65
CA GLU A 135 -23.04 -7.60 -4.93
C GLU A 135 -21.99 -6.61 -4.41
N ARG A 136 -21.89 -5.43 -5.04
CA ARG A 136 -21.00 -4.33 -4.65
C ARG A 136 -21.64 -3.40 -3.62
N ILE A 137 -22.88 -3.64 -3.23
CA ILE A 137 -23.64 -2.79 -2.33
C ILE A 137 -23.77 -3.45 -0.95
N ARG A 138 -23.64 -2.66 0.10
CA ARG A 138 -23.82 -3.06 1.51
C ARG A 138 -24.77 -2.08 2.20
N PRO A 139 -25.55 -2.51 3.19
CA PRO A 139 -26.43 -1.62 3.93
C PRO A 139 -25.60 -0.64 4.77
N LEU A 140 -26.10 0.57 4.91
CA LEU A 140 -25.49 1.64 5.70
C LEU A 140 -26.50 2.09 6.76
N ASP A 141 -26.10 2.06 8.04
CA ASP A 141 -26.86 2.67 9.14
C ASP A 141 -26.24 4.01 9.53
N GLU A 142 -26.87 5.10 9.10
CA GLU A 142 -26.39 6.46 9.35
C GLU A 142 -26.32 6.81 10.84
N ASN A 143 -27.06 6.09 11.69
CA ASN A 143 -27.11 6.35 13.12
C ASN A 143 -26.03 5.59 13.89
N SER A 144 -25.24 4.75 13.22
CA SER A 144 -24.15 4.00 13.85
C SER A 144 -22.89 4.86 13.99
N GLU A 145 -22.37 5.00 15.21
CA GLU A 145 -21.11 5.72 15.46
C GLU A 145 -19.94 5.11 14.68
N ALA A 146 -19.92 3.78 14.50
CA ALA A 146 -18.90 3.08 13.73
C ALA A 146 -18.97 3.42 12.23
N VAL A 147 -20.17 3.59 11.68
CA VAL A 147 -20.38 4.01 10.29
C VAL A 147 -19.91 5.44 10.08
N GLN A 148 -20.22 6.34 11.02
CA GLN A 148 -19.80 7.74 10.93
C GLN A 148 -18.27 7.89 11.02
N ALA A 149 -17.64 7.15 11.95
CA ALA A 149 -16.19 7.15 12.09
C ALA A 149 -15.47 6.64 10.82
N TYR A 150 -16.01 5.60 10.19
CA TYR A 150 -15.49 5.07 8.93
C TYR A 150 -15.57 6.12 7.81
N ILE A 151 -16.72 6.77 7.62
CA ILE A 151 -16.91 7.81 6.58
C ILE A 151 -15.98 9.00 6.80
N GLU A 152 -15.84 9.46 8.05
CA GLU A 152 -14.99 10.62 8.38
C GLU A 152 -13.50 10.33 8.12
N ASN A 153 -13.02 9.14 8.52
CA ASN A 153 -11.63 8.75 8.34
C ASN A 153 -11.23 8.68 6.86
N ASP A 154 -12.08 8.06 6.03
CA ASP A 154 -11.83 7.94 4.59
C ASP A 154 -11.82 9.32 3.92
N HIS A 155 -12.77 10.17 4.31
CA HIS A 155 -12.88 11.53 3.80
C HIS A 155 -11.66 12.38 4.19
N GLU A 156 -11.13 12.26 5.41
CA GLU A 156 -9.93 12.98 5.84
C GLU A 156 -8.70 12.57 5.01
N ALA A 157 -8.46 11.26 4.84
CA ALA A 157 -7.35 10.75 4.07
C ALA A 157 -7.44 11.14 2.58
N GLU A 158 -8.64 11.05 1.99
CA GLU A 158 -8.87 11.44 0.61
C GLU A 158 -8.65 12.95 0.42
N MET A 159 -9.14 13.78 1.35
CA MET A 159 -8.98 15.22 1.29
C MET A 159 -7.51 15.65 1.41
N GLU A 160 -6.71 15.01 2.26
CA GLU A 160 -5.28 15.31 2.38
C GLU A 160 -4.54 15.10 1.04
N LEU A 161 -4.82 13.97 0.37
CA LEU A 161 -4.24 13.68 -0.95
C LEU A 161 -4.76 14.64 -2.03
N ILE A 162 -6.06 14.93 -2.04
CA ILE A 162 -6.67 15.88 -2.97
C ILE A 162 -6.03 17.26 -2.81
N GLU A 163 -5.84 17.74 -1.58
CA GLU A 163 -5.21 19.03 -1.30
C GLU A 163 -3.77 19.09 -1.82
N ALA A 164 -3.01 17.99 -1.71
CA ALA A 164 -1.66 17.90 -2.26
C ALA A 164 -1.64 18.04 -3.79
N PHE A 165 -2.59 17.41 -4.50
CA PHE A 165 -2.71 17.54 -5.96
C PHE A 165 -3.28 18.91 -6.39
N GLN A 166 -4.18 19.49 -5.60
CA GLN A 166 -4.84 20.76 -5.91
C GLN A 166 -3.84 21.93 -6.02
N VAL A 167 -2.68 21.86 -5.35
CA VAL A 167 -1.59 22.84 -5.51
C VAL A 167 -1.13 22.97 -6.97
N PHE A 168 -1.26 21.91 -7.76
CA PHE A 168 -0.86 21.86 -9.17
C PHE A 168 -1.99 22.27 -10.12
N ASP A 169 -3.26 22.09 -9.73
CA ASP A 169 -4.45 22.51 -10.48
C ASP A 169 -4.88 23.95 -10.15
N LYS A 170 -4.10 24.92 -10.66
CA LYS A 170 -4.38 26.36 -10.46
C LYS A 170 -5.74 26.81 -10.98
N SER A 171 -6.32 26.04 -11.91
CA SER A 171 -7.60 26.30 -12.55
C SER A 171 -8.79 25.67 -11.84
N GLN A 172 -8.56 24.84 -10.80
CA GLN A 172 -9.60 24.10 -10.08
C GLN A 172 -10.49 23.27 -11.02
N THR A 173 -9.87 22.69 -12.04
CA THR A 173 -10.53 21.85 -13.04
C THR A 173 -10.89 20.47 -12.48
N GLY A 174 -10.24 20.02 -11.42
CA GLY A 174 -10.31 18.64 -10.96
C GLY A 174 -9.34 17.71 -11.68
N THR A 175 -8.56 18.22 -12.65
CA THR A 175 -7.55 17.45 -13.38
C THR A 175 -6.17 18.08 -13.31
N ILE A 176 -5.13 17.26 -13.49
CA ILE A 176 -3.76 17.70 -13.68
C ILE A 176 -3.14 17.00 -14.90
N PRO A 177 -2.27 17.67 -15.66
CA PRO A 177 -1.52 17.02 -16.73
C PRO A 177 -0.63 15.88 -16.19
N ALA A 178 -0.52 14.79 -16.93
CA ALA A 178 0.29 13.62 -16.58
C ALA A 178 1.74 13.97 -16.20
N ARG A 179 2.35 14.95 -16.86
CA ARG A 179 3.68 15.46 -16.47
C ARG A 179 3.78 16.00 -15.05
N GLU A 180 2.73 16.63 -14.52
CA GLU A 180 2.75 17.18 -13.17
C GLU A 180 2.67 16.03 -12.17
N TYR A 181 1.91 14.99 -12.49
CA TYR A 181 1.88 13.77 -11.70
C TYR A 181 3.24 13.04 -11.69
N LEU A 182 3.90 12.91 -12.85
CA LEU A 182 5.28 12.39 -12.92
C LEU A 182 6.24 13.23 -12.07
N ARG A 183 6.08 14.56 -12.11
CA ARG A 183 6.89 15.48 -11.32
C ARG A 183 6.64 15.28 -9.82
N ILE A 184 5.39 15.08 -9.40
CA ILE A 184 5.06 14.74 -8.01
C ILE A 184 5.75 13.44 -7.61
N LEU A 185 5.62 12.36 -8.39
CA LEU A 185 6.24 11.08 -8.07
C LEU A 185 7.78 11.09 -8.06
N THR A 186 8.38 12.01 -8.81
CA THR A 186 9.85 12.11 -8.95
C THR A 186 10.48 13.19 -8.05
N GLU A 187 9.72 14.20 -7.61
CA GLU A 187 10.16 15.26 -6.70
C GLU A 187 9.69 15.03 -5.24
N ILE A 188 8.60 14.28 -5.04
CA ILE A 188 7.96 14.02 -3.74
C ILE A 188 8.11 12.52 -3.43
N GLY A 189 9.33 12.10 -3.10
CA GLY A 189 9.68 10.73 -2.70
C GLY A 189 11.14 10.61 -2.27
N GLU A 190 11.45 9.72 -1.31
CA GLU A 190 12.85 9.46 -0.92
C GLU A 190 13.59 8.56 -1.92
N GLU A 191 12.85 7.80 -2.74
CA GLU A 191 13.36 7.06 -3.90
C GLU A 191 12.67 7.59 -5.17
N PRO A 192 13.21 8.64 -5.81
CA PRO A 192 12.65 9.15 -7.06
C PRO A 192 12.67 8.05 -8.12
N ILE A 193 11.50 7.70 -8.64
CA ILE A 193 11.40 6.70 -9.72
C ILE A 193 12.13 7.25 -10.95
N PRO A 194 12.91 6.44 -11.67
CA PRO A 194 13.53 6.90 -12.90
C PRO A 194 12.45 7.38 -13.85
N VAL A 195 12.52 8.66 -14.25
CA VAL A 195 11.57 9.28 -15.18
C VAL A 195 11.40 8.42 -16.44
N GLU A 196 12.47 7.74 -16.87
CA GLU A 196 12.47 6.82 -18.02
C GLU A 196 11.51 5.64 -17.82
N ASP A 197 11.46 5.03 -16.64
CA ASP A 197 10.61 3.85 -16.37
C ASP A 197 9.12 4.23 -16.43
N VAL A 198 8.75 5.35 -15.82
CA VAL A 198 7.36 5.82 -15.83
C VAL A 198 6.94 6.30 -17.22
N LEU A 199 7.84 6.96 -17.96
CA LEU A 199 7.58 7.37 -19.35
C LEU A 199 7.41 6.17 -20.28
N ASN A 200 8.19 5.11 -20.10
CA ASN A 200 8.06 3.89 -20.89
C ASN A 200 6.70 3.23 -20.65
N GLU A 201 6.28 3.09 -19.39
CA GLU A 201 4.98 2.51 -19.04
C GLU A 201 3.82 3.38 -19.56
N PHE A 202 3.92 4.71 -19.43
CA PHE A 202 2.90 5.63 -19.96
C PHE A 202 2.81 5.54 -21.49
N ALA A 203 3.95 5.45 -22.17
CA ALA A 203 3.99 5.28 -23.62
C ALA A 203 3.41 3.92 -24.07
N GLU A 204 3.70 2.85 -23.35
CA GLU A 204 3.13 1.51 -23.59
C GLU A 204 1.61 1.50 -23.43
N LEU A 205 1.09 2.21 -22.44
CA LEU A 205 -0.35 2.37 -22.20
C LEU A 205 -1.01 3.41 -23.09
N GLY A 206 -0.25 4.10 -23.95
CA GLY A 206 -0.76 5.14 -24.86
C GLY A 206 -1.19 6.42 -24.15
N ILE A 207 -0.69 6.67 -22.94
CA ILE A 207 -0.91 7.88 -22.15
C ILE A 207 0.04 8.97 -22.66
N LEU A 208 -0.51 10.12 -23.06
CA LEU A 208 0.30 11.26 -23.47
C LEU A 208 0.74 12.06 -22.23
N ILE A 209 1.89 12.70 -22.31
CA ILE A 209 2.44 13.52 -21.21
C ILE A 209 1.58 14.74 -20.86
N ASP A 210 0.74 15.18 -21.80
CA ASP A 210 -0.25 16.23 -21.68
C ASP A 210 -1.68 15.70 -21.45
N SER A 211 -1.84 14.38 -21.28
CA SER A 211 -3.12 13.81 -20.91
C SER A 211 -3.53 14.27 -19.52
N GLU A 212 -4.81 14.63 -19.38
CA GLU A 212 -5.37 15.11 -18.11
C GLU A 212 -5.72 13.91 -17.22
N ILE A 213 -5.25 13.94 -15.97
CA ILE A 213 -5.53 12.94 -14.93
C ILE A 213 -6.51 13.56 -13.94
N ASP A 214 -7.60 12.85 -13.65
CA ASP A 214 -8.50 13.17 -12.55
C ASP A 214 -7.83 12.75 -11.23
N TYR A 215 -7.30 13.73 -10.50
CA TYR A 215 -6.59 13.48 -9.26
C TYR A 215 -7.52 13.12 -8.09
N ARG A 216 -8.83 13.38 -8.20
CA ARG A 216 -9.80 12.96 -7.18
C ARG A 216 -10.04 11.47 -7.28
N ALA A 217 -10.31 10.99 -8.50
CA ALA A 217 -10.43 9.56 -8.76
C ALA A 217 -9.13 8.80 -8.43
N LEU A 218 -7.97 9.42 -8.65
CA LEU A 218 -6.68 8.86 -8.26
C LEU A 218 -6.49 8.83 -6.74
N ALA A 219 -6.76 9.92 -6.02
CA ALA A 219 -6.65 9.98 -4.56
C ALA A 219 -7.57 8.94 -3.90
N LYS A 220 -8.81 8.83 -4.39
CA LYS A 220 -9.77 7.82 -3.97
C LYS A 220 -9.22 6.40 -4.15
N PHE A 221 -8.58 6.13 -5.28
CA PHE A 221 -7.89 4.86 -5.51
C PHE A 221 -6.71 4.65 -4.56
N MET A 222 -5.91 5.69 -4.31
CA MET A 222 -4.79 5.64 -3.38
C MET A 222 -5.26 5.26 -1.98
N VAL A 223 -6.27 5.94 -1.43
CA VAL A 223 -6.89 5.60 -0.13
C VAL A 223 -7.41 4.15 -0.14
N ALA A 224 -8.09 3.74 -1.21
CA ALA A 224 -8.58 2.36 -1.37
C ALA A 224 -7.45 1.32 -1.31
N SER A 225 -6.29 1.64 -1.89
CA SER A 225 -5.11 0.78 -1.90
C SER A 225 -4.22 0.91 -0.65
N GLU A 226 -4.32 2.04 0.07
CA GLU A 226 -3.49 2.42 1.22
C GLU A 226 -4.07 1.93 2.55
N GLN A 227 -5.33 1.51 2.64
CA GLN A 227 -5.91 1.00 3.91
C GLN A 227 -5.35 -0.36 4.38
N ASN A 228 -4.25 -0.85 3.79
CA ASN A 228 -3.38 -1.85 4.43
C ASN A 228 -2.16 -1.23 5.14
N GLU A 229 -1.83 0.04 4.91
CA GLU A 229 -0.74 0.72 5.62
C GLU A 229 -1.16 1.16 7.03
N SER A 230 -2.43 1.51 7.25
CA SER A 230 -2.91 2.04 8.53
C SER A 230 -3.40 0.98 9.54
N GLU A 231 -3.72 -0.26 9.12
CA GLU A 231 -4.15 -1.30 10.08
C GLU A 231 -3.25 -2.55 10.17
N TYR A 232 -2.33 -2.80 9.22
CA TYR A 232 -1.38 -3.92 9.30
C TYR A 232 -0.03 -3.72 8.60
N SER A 233 0.57 -2.53 8.60
CA SER A 233 2.04 -2.47 8.45
C SER A 233 2.70 -2.87 9.78
N MET A 234 2.57 -4.15 10.15
CA MET A 234 3.65 -4.78 10.91
C MET A 234 4.87 -4.70 9.99
N LYS A 235 5.65 -3.62 10.12
CA LYS A 235 6.95 -3.47 9.45
C LYS A 235 7.65 -4.79 9.59
N LYS A 236 7.91 -5.45 8.44
CA LYS A 236 8.41 -6.83 8.47
C LYS A 236 9.70 -6.87 9.28
N GLU A 237 9.74 -7.81 10.23
CA GLU A 237 10.90 -8.02 11.06
C GLU A 237 11.96 -8.77 10.25
N VAL A 238 13.09 -8.10 10.01
CA VAL A 238 14.22 -8.69 9.30
C VAL A 238 15.36 -8.86 10.28
N VAL A 239 15.80 -10.10 10.46
CA VAL A 239 16.96 -10.40 11.31
C VAL A 239 18.23 -9.97 10.57
N ILE A 240 19.07 -9.21 11.25
CA ILE A 240 20.34 -8.74 10.71
C ILE A 240 21.49 -9.08 11.66
N ASN A 241 22.59 -9.57 11.08
CA ASN A 241 23.84 -9.87 11.77
C ASN A 241 24.98 -9.01 11.22
N ASP A 242 26.12 -9.01 11.93
CA ASP A 242 27.25 -8.11 11.66
C ASP A 242 26.83 -6.62 11.58
N ALA A 243 25.84 -6.24 12.38
CA ALA A 243 25.20 -4.94 12.31
C ALA A 243 26.14 -3.83 12.81
N SER A 244 26.11 -2.68 12.13
CA SER A 244 26.74 -1.45 12.58
C SER A 244 25.94 -0.25 12.12
N ILE A 245 25.82 0.76 12.99
CA ILE A 245 25.18 2.03 12.67
C ILE A 245 26.25 3.07 12.38
N LYS A 246 26.10 3.76 11.24
CA LYS A 246 26.94 4.91 10.90
C LYS A 246 26.06 5.98 10.26
N GLU A 247 26.15 7.22 10.76
CA GLU A 247 25.42 8.38 10.20
C GLU A 247 23.91 8.14 10.08
N GLY A 248 23.31 7.45 11.06
CA GLY A 248 21.87 7.17 11.09
C GLY A 248 21.41 6.04 10.15
N ILE A 249 22.34 5.30 9.54
CA ILE A 249 22.07 4.17 8.66
C ILE A 249 22.56 2.87 9.31
N LEU A 250 21.70 1.85 9.33
CA LEU A 250 22.04 0.50 9.75
C LEU A 250 22.63 -0.26 8.55
N SER A 251 23.78 -0.91 8.77
CA SER A 251 24.42 -1.76 7.78
C SER A 251 24.69 -3.13 8.38
N GLY A 252 24.57 -4.19 7.59
CA GLY A 252 24.77 -5.55 8.09
C GLY A 252 24.41 -6.62 7.06
N TYR A 253 24.38 -7.87 7.49
CA TYR A 253 23.93 -9.02 6.71
C TYR A 253 22.50 -9.37 7.11
N ALA A 254 21.54 -9.12 6.23
CA ALA A 254 20.13 -9.41 6.45
C ALA A 254 19.76 -10.80 5.92
N TYR A 255 18.92 -11.49 6.68
CA TYR A 255 18.33 -12.77 6.30
C TYR A 255 16.91 -12.54 5.82
N ASP A 256 16.61 -12.97 4.59
CA ASP A 256 15.27 -12.98 4.02
C ASP A 256 14.60 -11.59 3.95
N HIS A 257 15.33 -10.57 3.47
CA HIS A 257 14.75 -9.24 3.29
C HIS A 257 13.69 -9.27 2.16
N PRO A 258 12.45 -8.80 2.40
CA PRO A 258 11.32 -8.98 1.47
C PRO A 258 11.56 -8.47 0.05
N LYS A 259 12.32 -7.38 -0.09
CA LYS A 259 12.65 -6.76 -1.39
C LYS A 259 14.08 -7.04 -1.87
N LEU A 260 15.01 -7.32 -0.96
CA LEU A 260 16.46 -7.36 -1.25
C LEU A 260 17.05 -8.77 -1.15
N GLY A 261 16.26 -9.74 -0.68
CA GLY A 261 16.70 -11.11 -0.44
C GLY A 261 17.71 -11.22 0.70
N GLU A 262 18.52 -12.27 0.66
CA GLU A 262 19.59 -12.50 1.62
C GLU A 262 20.89 -11.82 1.16
N GLY A 263 21.53 -11.03 2.03
CA GLY A 263 22.80 -10.40 1.69
C GLY A 263 23.19 -9.21 2.55
N ARG A 264 24.30 -8.54 2.18
CA ARG A 264 24.72 -7.30 2.82
C ARG A 264 23.85 -6.14 2.32
N ILE A 265 23.24 -5.43 3.25
CA ILE A 265 22.34 -4.32 2.95
C ILE A 265 22.70 -3.08 3.78
N ASN A 266 22.22 -1.93 3.31
CA ASN A 266 22.13 -0.70 4.06
C ASN A 266 20.64 -0.35 4.20
N SER A 267 20.22 0.06 5.39
CA SER A 267 18.86 0.51 5.64
C SER A 267 18.63 1.93 5.12
N SER A 268 17.37 2.37 5.12
CA SER A 268 17.04 3.80 5.13
C SER A 268 17.49 4.45 6.46
N ALA A 269 17.20 5.74 6.61
CA ALA A 269 17.37 6.42 7.88
C ALA A 269 16.62 5.70 9.02
N ILE A 270 17.29 5.56 10.16
CA ILE A 270 16.72 5.00 11.38
C ILE A 270 15.78 6.04 11.98
N LEU A 271 14.54 5.62 12.25
CA LEU A 271 13.51 6.44 12.89
C LEU A 271 13.57 6.30 14.40
N ASP A 272 13.68 5.06 14.88
CA ASP A 272 13.74 4.75 16.31
C ASP A 272 14.56 3.48 16.58
N ILE A 273 15.11 3.35 17.79
CA ILE A 273 15.78 2.16 18.27
C ILE A 273 15.28 1.84 19.67
N THR A 274 14.59 0.70 19.79
CA THR A 274 14.16 0.17 21.08
C THR A 274 14.92 -1.11 21.41
N TYR A 275 14.98 -1.45 22.70
CA TYR A 275 15.61 -2.67 23.18
C TYR A 275 14.63 -3.46 24.03
N ASP A 276 14.58 -4.77 23.84
CA ASP A 276 13.79 -5.68 24.68
C ASP A 276 14.53 -6.07 25.98
N GLU A 277 13.87 -6.83 26.85
CA GLU A 277 14.45 -7.34 28.11
C GLU A 277 15.70 -8.22 27.91
N ARG A 278 15.90 -8.75 26.70
CA ARG A 278 17.03 -9.60 26.31
C ARG A 278 18.15 -8.80 25.62
N ALA A 279 18.00 -7.48 25.58
CA ALA A 279 18.87 -6.53 24.87
C ALA A 279 18.96 -6.82 23.36
N THR A 280 17.92 -7.42 22.78
CA THR A 280 17.68 -7.44 21.34
C THR A 280 17.24 -6.06 20.91
N ALA A 281 17.91 -5.49 19.91
CA ALA A 281 17.52 -4.21 19.35
C ALA A 281 16.42 -4.39 18.30
N ARG A 282 15.36 -3.60 18.42
CA ARG A 282 14.39 -3.31 17.37
C ARG A 282 14.78 -1.97 16.75
N VAL A 283 15.34 -2.01 15.56
CA VAL A 283 15.72 -0.82 14.80
C VAL A 283 14.63 -0.53 13.79
N GLU A 284 13.85 0.51 14.05
CA GLU A 284 12.74 0.89 13.19
C GLU A 284 13.22 1.82 12.09
N THR A 285 12.91 1.45 10.85
CA THR A 285 13.19 2.24 9.65
C THR A 285 11.88 2.51 8.91
N ARG A 286 11.93 3.16 7.75
CA ARG A 286 10.71 3.59 7.04
C ARG A 286 9.74 2.43 6.78
N ASN A 287 10.26 1.33 6.24
CA ASN A 287 9.43 0.22 5.75
C ASN A 287 9.78 -1.15 6.38
N THR A 288 10.75 -1.20 7.30
CA THR A 288 11.27 -2.46 7.84
C THR A 288 11.72 -2.28 9.28
N VAL A 289 11.48 -3.28 10.12
CA VAL A 289 12.02 -3.33 11.48
C VAL A 289 13.15 -4.33 11.48
N PHE A 290 14.37 -3.87 11.74
CA PHE A 290 15.51 -4.75 11.82
C PHE A 290 15.67 -5.26 13.25
N ILE A 291 15.76 -6.58 13.38
CA ILE A 291 15.99 -7.25 14.64
C ILE A 291 17.47 -7.60 14.74
N VAL A 292 18.16 -6.92 15.66
CA VAL A 292 19.57 -7.17 15.94
C VAL A 292 19.67 -7.87 17.29
N GLY A 293 20.07 -9.14 17.28
CA GLY A 293 20.40 -9.84 18.51
C GLY A 293 21.55 -9.17 19.27
N PRO A 294 21.71 -9.41 20.57
CA PRO A 294 22.78 -8.80 21.37
C PRO A 294 24.19 -9.15 20.88
N THR A 295 24.36 -10.31 20.22
CA THR A 295 25.61 -10.73 19.56
C THR A 295 25.63 -10.45 18.06
N GLY A 296 24.54 -9.91 17.50
CA GLY A 296 24.42 -9.59 16.08
C GLY A 296 25.13 -8.29 15.69
N TRP A 297 25.61 -7.52 16.66
CA TRP A 297 26.34 -6.27 16.45
C TRP A 297 27.82 -6.50 16.15
N LYS A 298 28.28 -6.03 15.00
CA LYS A 298 29.71 -5.87 14.69
C LYS A 298 30.32 -4.72 15.51
N ILE A 299 29.58 -3.62 15.63
CA ILE A 299 29.91 -2.49 16.50
C ILE A 299 28.63 -2.15 17.27
N ARG A 300 28.64 -2.36 18.59
CA ARG A 300 27.48 -2.08 19.43
C ARG A 300 27.26 -0.55 19.55
N PRO A 301 26.02 -0.06 19.44
CA PRO A 301 25.67 1.32 19.72
C PRO A 301 26.04 1.71 21.15
N GLU A 302 26.36 2.99 21.40
CA GLU A 302 26.74 3.47 22.74
C GLU A 302 25.62 3.26 23.77
N ASN A 303 24.37 3.50 23.37
CA ASN A 303 23.17 3.33 24.20
C ASN A 303 22.67 1.88 24.34
N HIS A 304 23.45 0.89 23.91
CA HIS A 304 23.04 -0.52 24.00
C HIS A 304 22.99 -1.00 25.47
N PRO A 305 21.94 -1.75 25.90
CA PRO A 305 21.79 -2.16 27.31
C PRO A 305 22.99 -2.92 27.90
N PHE A 306 23.63 -3.80 27.14
CA PHE A 306 24.88 -4.47 27.54
C PHE A 306 26.13 -3.58 27.68
N ASN A 307 26.07 -2.29 27.33
CA ASN A 307 27.12 -1.35 27.70
C ASN A 307 26.93 -0.81 29.12
N ASN A 308 25.72 -0.94 29.69
CA ASN A 308 25.47 -0.52 31.05
C ASN A 308 26.15 -1.50 32.04
N PRO A 309 26.94 -1.01 33.00
CA PRO A 309 27.59 -1.85 34.00
C PRO A 309 26.61 -2.54 34.96
N TYR A 310 25.35 -2.09 35.02
CA TYR A 310 24.31 -2.60 35.92
C TYR A 310 23.03 -3.00 35.16
N THR A 311 22.23 -3.90 35.73
CA THR A 311 20.96 -4.38 35.15
C THR A 311 19.76 -4.11 36.05
N ILE A 312 18.56 -3.97 35.48
CA ILE A 312 17.31 -3.85 36.25
C ILE A 312 17.12 -5.10 37.12
N GLY A 313 16.68 -4.91 38.36
CA GLY A 313 16.56 -5.93 39.40
C GLY A 313 17.89 -6.34 40.06
N GLN A 314 19.01 -5.74 39.67
CA GLN A 314 20.30 -6.05 40.29
C GLN A 314 20.37 -5.46 41.72
N LYS A 315 20.77 -6.30 42.68
CA LYS A 315 21.15 -5.83 44.02
C LYS A 315 22.45 -5.04 43.98
N VAL A 316 22.42 -3.84 44.54
CA VAL A 316 23.53 -2.87 44.53
C VAL A 316 23.63 -2.19 45.89
N SER A 317 24.82 -1.73 46.22
CA SER A 317 25.05 -0.86 47.37
C SER A 317 24.98 0.58 46.88
N ILE A 318 24.16 1.40 47.53
CA ILE A 318 23.79 2.77 47.16
C ILE A 318 24.38 3.73 48.18
N GLU A 319 25.18 4.70 47.74
CA GLU A 319 25.72 5.74 48.61
C GLU A 319 24.64 6.78 48.93
N TRP A 320 24.37 7.01 50.22
CA TRP A 320 23.55 8.13 50.70
C TRP A 320 24.21 8.79 51.90
N ASN A 321 24.50 10.09 51.78
CA ASN A 321 25.14 10.91 52.81
C ASN A 321 26.44 10.30 53.39
N GLY A 322 27.29 9.75 52.51
CA GLY A 322 28.58 9.14 52.88
C GLY A 322 28.48 7.74 53.50
N THR A 323 27.30 7.14 53.57
CA THR A 323 27.09 5.75 54.03
C THR A 323 26.46 4.93 52.91
N TRP A 324 26.82 3.65 52.83
CA TRP A 324 26.30 2.73 51.81
C TRP A 324 25.14 1.91 52.35
N TRP A 325 24.08 1.82 51.57
CA TRP A 325 22.85 1.11 51.90
C TRP A 325 22.54 0.09 50.82
N ASP A 326 22.07 -1.09 51.20
CA ASP A 326 21.70 -2.11 50.21
C ASP A 326 20.35 -1.74 49.57
N GLY A 327 20.22 -2.05 48.29
CA GLY A 327 19.03 -1.78 47.51
C GLY A 327 19.06 -2.48 46.17
N GLU A 328 18.11 -2.10 45.31
CA GLU A 328 17.96 -2.68 43.98
C GLU A 328 17.71 -1.59 42.93
N ILE A 329 18.10 -1.89 41.69
CA ILE A 329 17.82 -1.03 40.54
C ILE A 329 16.43 -1.36 40.01
N LEU A 330 15.54 -0.39 39.99
CA LEU A 330 14.17 -0.53 39.48
C LEU A 330 14.05 -0.18 37.99
N ASP A 331 14.81 0.80 37.51
CA ASP A 331 14.76 1.27 36.12
C ASP A 331 16.10 1.91 35.72
N ILE A 332 16.41 1.95 34.42
CA ILE A 332 17.65 2.51 33.86
C ILE A 332 17.28 3.40 32.68
N LYS A 333 17.68 4.67 32.74
CA LYS A 333 17.51 5.64 31.64
C LYS A 333 18.83 6.36 31.39
N GLU A 334 19.40 6.09 30.22
CA GLU A 334 20.72 6.62 29.82
C GLU A 334 21.78 6.28 30.88
N ASP A 335 22.30 7.30 31.58
CA ASP A 335 23.33 7.18 32.62
C ASP A 335 22.76 7.23 34.05
N LYS A 336 21.43 7.24 34.21
CA LYS A 336 20.74 7.31 35.50
C LYS A 336 20.01 6.01 35.84
N TYR A 337 19.98 5.72 37.14
CA TYR A 337 19.45 4.50 37.71
C TYR A 337 18.39 4.87 38.75
N LEU A 338 17.17 4.41 38.55
CA LEU A 338 16.14 4.48 39.59
C LEU A 338 16.44 3.37 40.59
N ILE A 339 16.63 3.74 41.85
CA ILE A 339 16.93 2.77 42.91
C ILE A 339 15.81 2.72 43.95
N SER A 340 15.73 1.58 44.63
CA SER A 340 14.96 1.42 45.85
C SER A 340 15.84 0.89 46.97
N TYR A 341 15.67 1.44 48.16
CA TYR A 341 16.44 1.06 49.34
C TYR A 341 15.79 -0.15 50.04
N GLU A 342 16.58 -1.16 50.41
CA GLU A 342 16.09 -2.37 51.06
C GLU A 342 15.52 -2.04 52.45
N ASN A 343 14.26 -2.44 52.69
CA ASN A 343 13.46 -2.13 53.90
C ASN A 343 12.93 -0.68 54.01
N TYR A 344 12.95 0.09 52.93
CA TYR A 344 12.33 1.43 52.87
C TYR A 344 11.16 1.45 51.88
N SER A 345 10.29 2.46 52.01
CA SER A 345 9.14 2.64 51.12
C SER A 345 9.54 3.33 49.82
N SER A 346 8.75 3.12 48.75
CA SER A 346 8.95 3.73 47.42
C SER A 346 8.96 5.26 47.40
N SER A 347 8.55 5.92 48.50
CA SER A 347 8.72 7.36 48.69
C SER A 347 10.19 7.80 48.75
N TRP A 348 11.13 6.86 48.92
CA TRP A 348 12.57 7.09 48.94
C TRP A 348 13.26 6.74 47.62
N ASP A 349 12.49 6.26 46.63
CA ASP A 349 13.05 5.91 45.33
C ASP A 349 13.56 7.18 44.65
N GLU A 350 14.81 7.15 44.21
CA GLU A 350 15.47 8.29 43.57
C GLU A 350 16.25 7.85 42.33
N TRP A 351 16.37 8.77 41.37
CA TRP A 351 17.25 8.61 40.22
C TRP A 351 18.66 9.08 40.59
N ILE A 352 19.64 8.18 40.49
CA ILE A 352 21.04 8.44 40.83
C ILE A 352 21.98 8.09 39.68
N ASP A 353 23.17 8.66 39.68
CA ASP A 353 24.22 8.32 38.71
C ASP A 353 25.03 7.08 39.16
N ALA A 354 25.70 6.41 38.23
CA ALA A 354 26.52 5.22 38.50
C ALA A 354 27.63 5.43 39.55
N SER A 355 28.04 6.68 39.81
CA SER A 355 29.05 7.04 40.81
C SER A 355 28.63 6.70 42.24
N ARG A 356 27.32 6.69 42.52
CA ARG A 356 26.73 6.33 43.83
C ARG A 356 26.38 4.84 43.93
N LEU A 357 26.77 4.03 42.94
CA LEU A 357 26.46 2.60 42.88
C LEU A 357 27.70 1.75 43.01
N ARG A 358 27.56 0.63 43.73
CA ARG A 358 28.58 -0.43 43.82
C ARG A 358 27.94 -1.80 43.70
N LYS A 359 28.58 -2.69 42.93
CA LYS A 359 28.20 -4.12 42.88
C LYS A 359 28.44 -4.77 44.24
N ILE A 360 27.44 -5.49 44.74
CA ILE A 360 27.51 -6.29 45.97
C ILE A 360 28.08 -7.67 45.64
#